data_AF-A0A2E0JZR2-F1
#
_entry.id   AF-A0A2E0JZR2-F1
#
_cell.length_a   1.000
_cell.length_b   1.000
_cell.length_c   1.000
_cell.angle_alpha   90.00
_cell.angle_beta   90.00
_cell.angle_gamma   90.00
#
_symmetry.space_group_name_H-M   'P 1'
#
loop_
_entity.id
_entity.type
_entity.pdbx_description
1 polymer ?
#
loop_
_entity_poly.entity_id
_entity_poly.type
_entity_poly.pdbx_seq_one_letter_code
_entity_poly.pdbx_strand_id
1 'polypeptide(L)'
;MFFSGVAWADRGVTDTEIILGSHTSLSGPASTWGVASINTARLLFDEVNEVGGIHGRKIRLVVEDHQYQVPLAVRAANKLINRDGVFAMFLAVGTPHNNAVLGRQLAA
;
A
#
# COMPACT_ATOMS: atom_id res chain seq x y z
N MET A 1 36.36 14.33 7.42
CA MET A 1 36.03 13.10 6.67
C MET A 1 34.70 12.60 7.21
N PHE A 2 33.59 13.01 6.59
CA PHE A 2 32.25 12.58 6.99
C PHE A 2 31.91 11.33 6.20
N PHE A 3 31.86 10.18 6.87
CA PHE A 3 31.28 8.98 6.29
C PHE A 3 29.77 9.18 6.20
N SER A 4 29.26 9.63 5.05
CA SER A 4 27.84 9.48 4.73
C SER A 4 27.60 7.98 4.55
N GLY A 5 27.11 7.32 5.60
CA GLY A 5 26.62 5.96 5.51
C GLY A 5 25.59 5.89 4.38
N VAL A 6 25.67 4.86 3.56
CA VAL A 6 24.64 4.56 2.56
C VAL A 6 23.31 4.45 3.33
N ALA A 7 22.46 5.46 3.20
CA ALA A 7 21.07 5.34 3.61
C ALA A 7 20.45 4.33 2.65
N TRP A 8 20.13 3.14 3.16
CA TRP A 8 19.28 2.20 2.44
C TRP A 8 17.92 2.88 2.33
N ALA A 9 17.61 3.43 1.16
CA ALA A 9 16.27 3.94 0.91
C ALA A 9 15.35 2.73 0.81
N ASP A 10 14.53 2.52 1.84
CA ASP A 10 13.49 1.50 1.81
C ASP A 10 12.60 1.74 0.58
N ARG A 11 12.29 0.67 -0.17
CA ARG A 11 11.40 0.73 -1.33
C ARG A 11 10.16 1.55 -1.00
N GLY A 12 9.73 2.44 -1.90
CA GLY A 12 8.51 3.21 -1.71
C GLY A 12 8.59 4.32 -0.66
N VAL A 13 9.76 4.56 -0.07
CA VAL A 13 10.05 5.73 0.75
C VAL A 13 11.06 6.61 0.00
N THR A 14 10.67 7.85 -0.26
CA THR A 14 11.53 8.88 -0.87
C THR A 14 11.77 10.01 0.13
N ASP A 15 12.49 11.05 -0.29
CA ASP A 15 12.64 12.25 0.53
C ASP A 15 11.31 13.00 0.74
N THR A 16 10.30 12.74 -0.09
CA THR A 16 9.04 13.50 -0.10
C THR A 16 7.79 12.63 0.10
N GLU A 17 7.86 11.32 -0.09
CA GLU A 17 6.68 10.44 -0.05
C GLU A 17 6.94 9.10 0.65
N ILE A 18 5.88 8.55 1.25
CA ILE A 18 5.75 7.16 1.66
C ILE A 18 4.59 6.56 0.86
N ILE A 19 4.87 5.56 0.04
CA ILE A 19 3.90 4.95 -0.86
C ILE A 19 3.35 3.67 -0.20
N LEU A 20 2.06 3.66 0.10
CA LEU A 20 1.35 2.49 0.59
C LEU A 20 0.48 1.88 -0.52
N GLY A 21 0.42 0.56 -0.58
CA GLY A 21 -0.42 -0.18 -1.53
C GLY A 21 -1.58 -0.87 -0.84
N SER A 22 -2.72 -1.00 -1.49
CA SER A 22 -3.83 -1.83 -1.02
C SER A 22 -4.44 -2.60 -2.18
N HIS A 23 -4.36 -3.93 -2.14
CA HIS A 23 -5.26 -4.76 -2.93
C HIS A 23 -6.49 -5.06 -2.06
N THR A 24 -7.65 -4.54 -2.43
CA THR A 24 -8.87 -4.70 -1.63
C THR A 24 -10.10 -4.94 -2.50
N SER A 25 -11.25 -5.16 -1.88
CA SER A 25 -12.53 -5.28 -2.60
C SER A 25 -13.20 -3.92 -2.66
N LEU A 26 -13.13 -3.25 -3.81
CA LEU A 26 -13.90 -2.02 -4.07
C LEU A 26 -15.20 -2.32 -4.81
N SER A 27 -15.27 -3.46 -5.48
CA SER A 27 -16.49 -4.04 -6.04
C SER A 27 -16.64 -5.51 -5.61
N GLY A 28 -17.72 -6.15 -6.03
CA GLY A 28 -18.02 -7.53 -5.67
C GLY A 28 -18.60 -7.70 -4.25
N PRO A 29 -18.72 -8.94 -3.76
CA PRO A 29 -19.52 -9.27 -2.58
C PRO A 29 -18.96 -8.74 -1.25
N ALA A 30 -17.67 -8.37 -1.20
CA ALA A 30 -17.02 -7.84 -0.01
C ALA A 30 -16.72 -6.33 -0.10
N SER A 31 -17.34 -5.62 -1.05
CA SER A 31 -17.04 -4.21 -1.34
C SER A 31 -17.21 -3.28 -0.14
N THR A 32 -18.22 -3.53 0.71
CA THR A 32 -18.50 -2.71 1.90
C THR A 32 -17.28 -2.58 2.81
N TRP A 33 -16.50 -3.65 2.96
CA TRP A 33 -15.30 -3.64 3.80
C TRP A 33 -14.17 -2.82 3.20
N GLY A 34 -13.87 -3.04 1.91
CA GLY A 34 -12.78 -2.33 1.24
C GLY A 34 -13.08 -0.85 1.03
N VAL A 35 -14.30 -0.50 0.60
CA VAL A 35 -14.71 0.90 0.40
C VAL A 35 -14.65 1.69 1.70
N ALA A 36 -15.22 1.16 2.79
CA ALA A 36 -15.18 1.83 4.08
C ALA A 36 -13.73 2.04 4.57
N SER A 37 -12.92 0.98 4.52
CA SER A 37 -11.52 1.00 4.98
C SER A 37 -10.68 2.02 4.20
N ILE A 38 -10.81 2.06 2.87
CA ILE A 38 -10.02 2.96 2.02
C ILE A 38 -10.48 4.42 2.17
N ASN A 39 -11.78 4.67 2.29
CA ASN A 39 -12.28 6.02 2.52
C ASN A 39 -11.77 6.58 3.86
N THR A 40 -11.82 5.77 4.93
CA THR A 40 -11.27 6.16 6.23
C THR A 40 -9.76 6.39 6.16
N ALA A 41 -9.01 5.49 5.50
CA ALA A 41 -7.57 5.66 5.33
C ALA A 41 -7.20 6.95 4.60
N ARG A 42 -7.92 7.28 3.51
CA ARG A 42 -7.69 8.53 2.76
C ARG A 42 -7.94 9.75 3.63
N LEU A 43 -9.05 9.78 4.36
CA LEU A 43 -9.38 10.91 5.24
C LEU A 43 -8.27 11.14 6.29
N LEU A 44 -7.79 10.07 6.93
CA LEU A 44 -6.69 10.15 7.89
C LEU A 44 -5.37 10.57 7.25
N PHE A 45 -5.05 10.03 6.07
CA PHE A 45 -3.82 10.37 5.38
C PHE A 45 -3.83 11.81 4.87
N ASP A 46 -4.99 12.33 4.45
CA ASP A 46 -5.14 13.73 4.07
C ASP A 46 -4.88 14.64 5.27
N GLU A 47 -5.45 14.36 6.44
CA GLU A 47 -5.20 15.11 7.69
C GLU A 47 -3.71 15.08 8.09
N VAL A 48 -3.09 13.89 8.07
CA VAL A 48 -1.65 13.74 8.36
C VAL A 48 -0.80 14.50 7.34
N ASN A 49 -1.18 14.43 6.07
CA ASN A 49 -0.48 15.14 5.02
C ASN A 49 -0.59 16.65 5.22
N GLU A 50 -1.76 17.20 5.52
CA GLU A 50 -1.96 18.64 5.73
C GLU A 50 -1.02 19.24 6.78
N VAL A 51 -0.72 18.50 7.86
CA VAL A 51 0.18 18.94 8.93
C VAL A 51 1.67 18.63 8.70
N GLY A 52 2.04 18.25 7.48
CA GLY A 52 3.44 18.06 7.07
C GLY A 52 3.87 16.61 6.88
N GLY A 53 2.95 15.64 7.05
CA GLY A 53 3.22 14.23 6.82
C GLY A 53 4.11 13.59 7.89
N ILE A 54 4.65 12.41 7.59
CA ILE A 54 5.50 11.65 8.52
C ILE A 54 6.96 12.00 8.22
N HIS A 55 7.64 12.66 9.17
CA HIS A 55 9.01 13.14 9.00
C HIS A 55 9.19 13.99 7.73
N GLY A 56 8.20 14.82 7.40
CA GLY A 56 8.20 15.66 6.20
C GLY A 56 7.75 14.96 4.91
N ARG A 57 7.39 13.67 4.96
CA ARG A 57 6.98 12.87 3.80
C ARG A 57 5.46 12.71 3.75
N LYS A 58 4.87 12.94 2.58
CA LYS A 58 3.44 12.73 2.35
C LYS A 58 3.13 11.25 2.16
N ILE A 59 2.02 10.79 2.69
CA ILE A 59 1.52 9.43 2.49
C ILE A 59 0.73 9.40 1.18
N ARG A 60 1.09 8.50 0.26
CA ARG A 60 0.37 8.23 -0.98
C ARG A 60 -0.17 6.81 -0.98
N LEU A 61 -1.50 6.66 -0.98
CA LEU A 61 -2.16 5.35 -1.01
C LEU A 61 -2.58 4.96 -2.43
N VAL A 62 -1.99 3.89 -2.97
CA VAL A 62 -2.36 3.27 -4.24
C VAL A 62 -3.29 2.09 -3.98
N VAL A 63 -4.44 2.06 -4.66
CA VAL A 63 -5.49 1.07 -4.40
C VAL A 63 -5.85 0.33 -5.67
N GLU A 64 -5.88 -0.99 -5.59
CA GLU A 64 -6.28 -1.90 -6.65
C GLU A 64 -7.48 -2.73 -6.21
N ASP A 65 -8.52 -2.77 -7.04
CA ASP A 65 -9.70 -3.60 -6.80
C ASP A 65 -9.46 -5.04 -7.25
N HIS A 66 -9.60 -6.01 -6.33
CA HIS A 66 -9.55 -7.42 -6.66
C HIS A 66 -10.93 -8.10 -6.68
N GLN A 67 -12.02 -7.37 -6.48
CA GLN A 67 -13.41 -7.87 -6.64
C GLN A 67 -13.72 -9.13 -5.81
N TYR A 68 -13.04 -9.28 -4.68
CA TYR A 68 -13.03 -10.50 -3.87
C TYR A 68 -12.56 -11.79 -4.58
N GLN A 69 -11.75 -11.70 -5.64
CA GLN A 69 -11.16 -12.83 -6.36
C GLN A 69 -9.64 -12.95 -6.10
N VAL A 70 -9.18 -14.12 -5.67
CA VAL A 70 -7.77 -14.38 -5.33
C VAL A 70 -6.82 -14.12 -6.52
N PRO A 71 -7.12 -14.57 -7.77
CA PRO A 71 -6.23 -14.29 -8.90
C PRO A 71 -6.05 -12.80 -9.21
N LEU A 72 -7.09 -11.99 -8.98
CA LEU A 72 -7.01 -10.54 -9.15
C LEU A 72 -6.15 -9.90 -8.05
N ALA A 73 -6.21 -10.40 -6.81
CA ALA A 73 -5.34 -9.93 -5.73
C ALA A 73 -3.85 -10.22 -6.03
N VAL A 74 -3.54 -11.39 -6.62
CA VAL A 74 -2.16 -11.70 -7.05
C VAL A 74 -1.68 -10.72 -8.14
N ARG A 75 -2.53 -10.42 -9.13
CA ARG A 75 -2.23 -9.44 -10.18
C ARG A 75 -2.01 -8.04 -9.61
N ALA A 76 -2.92 -7.60 -8.74
CA ALA A 76 -2.86 -6.32 -8.06
C ALA A 76 -1.58 -6.19 -7.22
N ALA A 77 -1.25 -7.21 -6.42
CA ALA A 77 -0.05 -7.22 -5.60
C ALA A 77 1.22 -7.13 -6.45
N ASN A 78 1.30 -7.86 -7.57
CA ASN A 78 2.44 -7.76 -8.49
C ASN A 78 2.61 -6.36 -9.07
N LYS A 79 1.51 -5.68 -9.41
CA LYS A 79 1.52 -4.30 -9.90
C LYS A 79 1.99 -3.33 -8.81
N LEU A 80 1.41 -3.42 -7.62
CA LEU A 80 1.76 -2.57 -6.48
C LEU A 80 3.24 -2.74 -6.07
N ILE A 81 3.74 -3.97 -6.01
CA ILE A 81 5.14 -4.26 -5.64
C ILE A 81 6.10 -3.81 -6.74
N ASN A 82 5.90 -4.26 -7.98
CA ASN A 82 6.92 -4.14 -9.02
C ASN A 82 6.82 -2.86 -9.83
N ARG A 83 5.61 -2.34 -10.03
CA ARG A 83 5.38 -1.13 -10.84
C ARG A 83 5.24 0.10 -9.96
N ASP A 84 4.38 0.04 -8.96
CA ASP A 84 4.10 1.20 -8.11
C ASP A 84 5.12 1.36 -6.97
N GLY A 85 5.93 0.31 -6.72
CA GLY A 85 7.05 0.35 -5.79
C GLY A 85 6.64 0.66 -4.36
N VAL A 86 5.52 0.10 -3.88
CA VAL A 86 4.98 0.41 -2.56
C VAL A 86 5.91 -0.06 -1.43
N PHE A 87 5.99 0.72 -0.36
CA PHE A 87 6.73 0.37 0.86
C PHE A 87 6.05 -0.76 1.63
N ALA A 88 4.72 -0.69 1.75
CA ALA A 88 3.95 -1.68 2.47
C ALA A 88 2.56 -1.88 1.87
N MET A 89 2.01 -3.06 2.12
CA MET A 89 0.61 -3.37 1.85
C MET A 89 -0.23 -2.98 3.08
N PHE A 90 -1.31 -2.25 2.85
CA PHE A 90 -2.13 -1.63 3.88
C PHE A 90 -3.61 -1.93 3.65
N LEU A 91 -4.31 -2.36 4.71
CA LEU A 91 -5.75 -2.65 4.70
C LEU A 91 -6.23 -3.57 3.56
N ALA A 92 -5.40 -4.54 3.18
CA ALA A 92 -5.77 -5.54 2.20
C ALA A 92 -6.81 -6.53 2.77
N VAL A 93 -7.93 -6.70 2.06
CA VAL A 93 -9.07 -7.52 2.52
C VAL A 93 -8.96 -8.94 1.98
N GLY A 94 -9.29 -9.92 2.85
CA GLY A 94 -9.43 -11.33 2.48
C GLY A 94 -8.25 -12.20 2.90
N THR A 95 -8.50 -13.18 3.76
CA THR A 95 -7.48 -14.14 4.24
C THR A 95 -6.83 -14.94 3.11
N PRO A 96 -7.57 -15.63 2.21
CA PRO A 96 -6.94 -16.37 1.13
C PRO A 96 -6.22 -15.46 0.13
N HIS A 97 -6.69 -14.22 -0.06
CA HIS A 97 -6.06 -13.21 -0.91
C HIS A 97 -4.69 -12.82 -0.34
N ASN A 98 -4.64 -12.47 0.95
CA ASN A 98 -3.39 -12.14 1.66
C ASN A 98 -2.42 -13.32 1.68
N ASN A 99 -2.89 -14.53 1.99
CA ASN A 99 -2.04 -15.74 1.99
C ASN A 99 -1.40 -16.00 0.62
N ALA A 100 -2.14 -15.77 -0.47
CA ALA A 100 -1.65 -15.99 -1.83
C ALA A 100 -0.52 -15.03 -2.25
N VAL A 101 -0.40 -13.87 -1.59
CA VAL A 101 0.57 -12.83 -1.94
C VAL A 101 1.64 -12.59 -0.88
N LEU A 102 1.43 -13.06 0.36
CA LEU A 102 2.34 -12.83 1.49
C LEU A 102 3.80 -13.17 1.15
N GLY A 103 4.05 -14.32 0.51
CA GLY A 103 5.41 -14.71 0.12
C GLY A 103 6.08 -13.72 -0.85
N ARG A 104 5.31 -13.04 -1.71
CA ARG A 104 5.83 -11.99 -2.59
C ARG A 104 6.09 -10.69 -1.85
N GLN A 105 5.25 -10.35 -0.87
CA GLN A 105 5.42 -9.15 -0.05
C GLN A 105 6.67 -9.25 0.83
N LEU A 106 6.97 -10.43 1.40
CA LEU A 106 8.13 -10.64 2.26
C LEU A 106 9.46 -10.77 1.50
N ALA A 107 9.41 -11.10 0.21
CA ALA A 107 10.59 -11.23 -0.65
C ALA A 107 10.92 -9.93 -1.41
N ALA A 108 10.07 -8.91 -1.28
CA ALA A 108 10.15 -7.63 -2.00
C ALA A 108 10.94 -6.59 -1.22
#